data_AF-A0A2N2HM64-F1
#
_entry.id   AF-A0A2N2HM64-F1
#
_cell.length_a   1.000
_cell.length_b   1.000
_cell.length_c   1.000
_cell.angle_alpha   90.00
_cell.angle_beta   90.00
_cell.angle_gamma   90.00
#
_symmetry.space_group_name_H-M   'P 1'
#
loop_
_entity.id
_entity.type
_entity.pdbx_description
1 polymer ?
#
loop_
_entity_poly.entity_id
_entity_poly.type
_entity_poly.pdbx_seq_one_letter_code
_entity_poly.pdbx_strand_id
1 'polypeptide(L)'
;MKGLWMFLALFAFCVPSAYAIDEGTAQGTLVINDEKIALTHSYAHFHDNAEGLLDRPKELRIVLSDREIPHHSLRGIVFLPVENMAREGRVRGLIMKLDPNNRNKVVVTLLTQPSKPGLSLMTLTLSVTGQPLFKKLLLSNVRVAGEVEHADTRDGGGQDLPKLAYAAKFSAPLFNELPVTSNLKGKAAQNSPQVKAYREKINALKKGDFEAVKRLSSESANRRDAAMLARLDDQTKKAFAAEAAADMEQSLKKIKRVVVRGESAVVIFSESHWATFVREGGQWKSGD
;
A
#
# COMPACT_ATOMS: atom_id res chain seq x y z
N MET A 1 52.94 49.03 10.67
CA MET A 1 51.53 49.35 10.99
C MET A 1 50.67 49.13 9.76
N LYS A 2 49.43 48.65 9.95
CA LYS A 2 48.35 48.34 8.97
C LYS A 2 48.49 46.93 8.36
N GLY A 3 47.77 45.88 8.77
CA GLY A 3 46.47 45.79 9.44
C GLY A 3 45.41 45.30 8.44
N LEU A 4 45.53 44.06 7.95
CA LEU A 4 44.62 43.47 6.98
C LEU A 4 43.49 42.74 7.73
N TRP A 5 42.33 43.40 7.82
CA TRP A 5 41.12 42.85 8.43
C TRP A 5 40.46 41.84 7.48
N MET A 6 40.42 40.58 7.90
CA MET A 6 39.73 39.48 7.23
C MET A 6 38.27 39.44 7.73
N PHE A 7 37.33 39.93 6.93
CA PHE A 7 35.90 39.81 7.21
C PHE A 7 35.44 38.36 6.93
N LEU A 8 35.25 37.59 8.00
CA LEU A 8 34.63 36.27 7.96
C LEU A 8 33.11 36.47 7.91
N ALA A 9 32.52 36.38 6.72
CA ALA A 9 31.06 36.43 6.53
C ALA A 9 30.45 35.10 7.00
N LEU A 10 29.87 35.11 8.20
CA LEU A 10 29.12 34.00 8.78
C LEU A 10 27.76 33.89 8.04
N PHE A 11 27.69 33.05 7.00
CA PHE A 11 26.40 32.66 6.42
C PHE A 11 25.67 31.75 7.41
N ALA A 12 24.72 32.32 8.16
CA ALA A 12 23.75 31.57 8.93
C ALA A 12 22.90 30.75 7.94
N PHE A 13 23.22 29.48 7.77
CA PHE A 13 22.35 28.52 7.12
C PHE A 13 21.06 28.41 7.94
N CYS A 14 19.99 29.03 7.46
CA CYS A 14 18.63 28.68 7.88
C CYS A 14 18.41 27.23 7.48
N VAL A 15 18.72 26.30 8.39
CA VAL A 15 18.30 24.90 8.25
C VAL A 15 16.77 24.96 8.30
N PRO A 16 16.05 24.55 7.23
CA PRO A 16 14.60 24.54 7.28
C PRO A 16 14.20 23.64 8.45
N SER A 17 13.49 24.22 9.42
CA SER A 17 12.89 23.46 10.49
C SER A 17 12.00 22.42 9.83
N ALA A 18 12.43 21.15 9.87
CA ALA A 18 11.56 20.05 9.52
C ALA A 18 10.38 20.17 10.48
N TYR A 19 9.25 20.65 9.98
CA TYR A 19 8.01 20.65 10.73
C TYR A 19 7.75 19.20 11.12
N ALA A 20 8.00 18.87 12.39
CA ALA A 20 7.63 17.58 12.94
C ALA A 20 6.12 17.51 12.79
N ILE A 21 5.65 16.70 11.86
CA ILE A 21 4.23 16.47 11.70
C ILE A 21 3.81 15.69 12.94
N ASP A 22 2.98 16.29 13.78
CA ASP A 22 2.45 15.64 14.98
C ASP A 22 1.89 14.26 14.65
N GLU A 23 2.13 13.30 15.55
CA GLU A 23 1.61 11.95 15.41
C GLU A 23 0.09 11.93 15.28
N GLY A 24 -0.41 10.95 14.54
CA GLY A 24 -1.83 10.79 14.34
C GLY A 24 -2.47 10.01 15.47
N THR A 25 -3.54 10.56 16.03
CA THR A 25 -4.26 9.95 17.14
C THR A 25 -5.65 9.51 16.73
N ALA A 26 -6.14 8.45 17.37
CA ALA A 26 -7.53 8.05 17.33
C ALA A 26 -8.03 7.87 18.77
N GLN A 27 -9.31 8.14 18.99
CA GLN A 27 -10.01 7.86 20.23
C GLN A 27 -11.31 7.18 19.87
N GLY A 28 -11.37 5.87 20.08
CA GLY A 28 -12.55 5.08 19.71
C GLY A 28 -12.35 3.60 19.89
N THR A 29 -13.35 2.86 19.43
CA THR A 29 -13.39 1.40 19.53
C THR A 29 -13.86 0.81 18.22
N LEU A 30 -13.23 -0.30 17.84
CA LEU A 30 -13.69 -1.25 16.85
C LEU A 30 -14.21 -2.48 17.59
N VAL A 31 -15.41 -2.94 17.25
CA VAL A 31 -16.05 -4.12 17.80
C VAL A 31 -16.27 -5.13 16.69
N ILE A 32 -15.72 -6.33 16.85
CA ILE A 32 -15.86 -7.45 15.91
C ILE A 32 -16.47 -8.60 16.70
N ASN A 33 -17.73 -8.95 16.40
CA ASN A 33 -18.55 -9.78 17.28
C ASN A 33 -18.58 -9.19 18.69
N ASP A 34 -17.96 -9.86 19.66
CA ASP A 34 -17.86 -9.42 21.06
C ASP A 34 -16.45 -8.89 21.42
N GLU A 35 -15.47 -9.00 20.52
CA GLU A 35 -14.12 -8.48 20.74
C GLU A 35 -14.09 -6.96 20.56
N LYS A 36 -13.61 -6.25 21.58
CA LYS A 36 -13.38 -4.80 21.54
C LYS A 36 -11.90 -4.50 21.35
N ILE A 37 -11.61 -3.68 20.34
CA ILE A 37 -10.28 -3.23 19.98
C ILE A 37 -10.24 -1.71 20.12
N ALA A 38 -9.37 -1.20 21.00
CA ALA A 38 -9.14 0.23 21.12
C ALA A 38 -8.41 0.76 19.88
N LEU A 39 -8.90 1.86 19.32
CA LEU A 39 -8.26 2.56 18.21
C LEU A 39 -7.56 3.79 18.78
N THR A 40 -6.22 3.78 18.74
CA THR A 40 -5.37 4.78 19.40
C THR A 40 -4.52 5.59 18.41
N HIS A 41 -4.25 5.05 17.23
CA HIS A 41 -3.44 5.72 16.21
C HIS A 41 -4.24 5.97 14.93
N SER A 42 -3.85 7.01 14.21
CA SER A 42 -4.42 7.28 12.88
C SER A 42 -3.40 7.74 11.85
N TYR A 43 -3.62 7.37 10.60
CA TYR A 43 -2.73 7.73 9.48
C TYR A 43 -3.58 8.06 8.26
N ALA A 44 -3.19 9.08 7.50
CA ALA A 44 -3.84 9.40 6.24
C ALA A 44 -2.81 9.39 5.10
N HIS A 45 -3.19 8.81 3.97
CA HIS A 45 -2.38 8.80 2.75
C HIS A 45 -3.22 9.22 1.56
N PHE A 46 -2.73 10.19 0.81
CA PHE A 46 -3.32 10.64 -0.44
C PHE A 46 -2.59 9.98 -1.62
N HIS A 47 -3.32 9.16 -2.36
CA HIS A 47 -2.85 8.51 -3.57
C HIS A 47 -3.44 9.19 -4.81
N ASP A 48 -2.57 9.66 -5.69
CA ASP A 48 -2.94 10.45 -6.88
C ASP A 48 -3.36 9.60 -8.09
N ASN A 49 -3.23 8.27 -8.01
CA ASN A 49 -3.49 7.28 -9.07
C ASN A 49 -2.87 7.67 -10.43
N ALA A 50 -1.67 8.27 -10.45
CA ALA A 50 -1.02 8.60 -11.72
C ALA A 50 -0.64 7.35 -12.54
N GLU A 51 -0.74 6.14 -11.97
CA GLU A 51 -0.67 4.83 -12.63
C GLU A 51 -1.91 4.54 -13.49
N GLY A 52 -3.09 5.04 -13.09
CA GLY A 52 -4.37 4.78 -13.78
C GLY A 52 -4.86 3.35 -13.58
N LEU A 53 -4.59 2.76 -12.42
CA LEU A 53 -4.92 1.36 -12.09
C LEU A 53 -6.01 1.23 -11.01
N LEU A 54 -6.40 2.34 -10.38
CA LEU A 54 -7.53 2.38 -9.45
C LEU A 54 -8.78 2.94 -10.14
N ASP A 55 -9.95 2.49 -9.70
CA ASP A 55 -11.25 2.99 -10.18
C ASP A 55 -11.46 4.49 -9.90
N ARG A 56 -10.76 5.03 -8.90
CA ARG A 56 -10.87 6.43 -8.48
C ARG A 56 -9.67 7.22 -9.00
N PRO A 57 -9.87 8.44 -9.54
CA PRO A 57 -8.76 9.27 -10.01
C PRO A 57 -7.85 9.72 -8.86
N LYS A 58 -8.39 9.81 -7.64
CA LYS A 58 -7.67 10.11 -6.40
C LYS A 58 -8.25 9.25 -5.29
N GLU A 59 -7.42 8.82 -4.37
CA GLU A 59 -7.85 8.01 -3.23
C GLU A 59 -7.25 8.56 -1.93
N LEU A 60 -8.11 8.94 -1.00
CA LEU A 60 -7.74 9.18 0.38
C LEU A 60 -7.89 7.87 1.15
N ARG A 61 -6.81 7.46 1.80
CA ARG A 61 -6.73 6.28 2.66
C ARG A 61 -6.61 6.76 4.10
N ILE A 62 -7.51 6.35 4.97
CA ILE A 62 -7.47 6.67 6.40
C ILE A 62 -7.37 5.34 7.15
N VAL A 63 -6.30 5.17 7.93
CA VAL A 63 -6.16 4.03 8.84
C VAL A 63 -6.41 4.48 10.27
N LEU A 64 -7.22 3.68 10.98
CA LEU A 64 -7.36 3.74 12.43
C LEU A 64 -6.86 2.41 12.98
N SER A 65 -5.87 2.43 13.86
CA SER A 65 -5.20 1.21 14.33
C SER A 65 -5.01 1.16 15.84
N ASP A 66 -4.85 -0.06 16.36
CA ASP A 66 -4.58 -0.35 17.77
C ASP A 66 -3.13 -0.07 18.21
N ARG A 67 -2.26 0.22 17.24
CA ARG A 67 -0.83 0.48 17.44
C ARG A 67 -0.25 1.31 16.30
N GLU A 68 0.97 1.78 16.50
CA GLU A 68 1.76 2.48 15.49
C GLU A 68 2.02 1.58 14.27
N ILE A 69 1.91 2.17 13.06
CA ILE A 69 2.32 1.52 11.82
C ILE A 69 3.24 2.43 10.99
N PRO A 70 4.14 1.86 10.17
CA PRO A 70 4.94 2.68 9.27
C PRO A 70 4.04 3.37 8.23
N HIS A 71 4.13 4.69 8.08
CA HIS A 71 3.27 5.42 7.14
C HIS A 71 3.38 4.92 5.69
N HIS A 72 4.57 4.46 5.28
CA HIS A 72 4.80 3.91 3.94
C HIS A 72 4.04 2.60 3.69
N SER A 73 3.47 1.97 4.73
CA SER A 73 2.61 0.80 4.59
C SER A 73 1.26 1.09 3.92
N LEU A 74 0.94 2.38 3.73
CA LEU A 74 -0.24 2.85 3.01
C LEU A 74 0.02 3.14 1.53
N ARG A 75 1.27 3.04 1.06
CA ARG A 75 1.64 3.25 -0.35
C ARG A 75 1.34 2.01 -1.19
N GLY A 76 1.14 2.23 -2.49
CA GLY A 76 0.89 1.17 -3.48
C GLY A 76 -0.48 1.27 -4.14
N ILE A 77 -0.77 0.32 -5.03
CA ILE A 77 -1.99 0.29 -5.85
C ILE A 77 -3.09 -0.52 -5.15
N VAL A 78 -3.05 -1.85 -5.27
CA VAL A 78 -4.13 -2.74 -4.76
C VAL A 78 -3.76 -3.39 -3.43
N PHE A 79 -2.61 -4.09 -3.38
CA PHE A 79 -2.19 -4.84 -2.20
C PHE A 79 -1.29 -4.00 -1.30
N LEU A 80 -1.89 -3.31 -0.32
CA LEU A 80 -1.15 -2.41 0.55
C LEU A 80 -0.33 -3.19 1.58
N PRO A 81 0.91 -2.78 1.92
CA PRO A 81 1.69 -3.45 2.96
C PRO A 81 0.97 -3.54 4.32
N VAL A 82 0.15 -2.55 4.68
CA VAL A 82 -0.67 -2.60 5.92
C VAL A 82 -1.64 -3.79 5.93
N GLU A 83 -2.15 -4.21 4.76
CA GLU A 83 -3.02 -5.38 4.66
C GLU A 83 -2.24 -6.68 4.91
N ASN A 84 -0.98 -6.75 4.47
CA ASN A 84 -0.10 -7.87 4.81
C ASN A 84 0.22 -7.90 6.30
N MET A 85 0.49 -6.75 6.92
CA MET A 85 0.65 -6.65 8.37
C MET A 85 -0.58 -7.17 9.12
N ALA A 86 -1.79 -6.87 8.63
CA ALA A 86 -3.02 -7.37 9.23
C ALA A 86 -3.15 -8.90 9.09
N ARG A 87 -2.86 -9.46 7.91
CA ARG A 87 -2.82 -10.92 7.69
C ARG A 87 -1.79 -11.63 8.58
N GLU A 88 -0.69 -10.95 8.91
CA GLU A 88 0.36 -11.41 9.83
C GLU A 88 -0.01 -11.20 11.32
N GLY A 89 -1.18 -10.63 11.64
CA GLY A 89 -1.59 -10.31 13.02
C GLY A 89 -0.81 -9.16 13.66
N ARG A 90 -0.05 -8.41 12.86
CA ARG A 90 0.83 -7.33 13.34
C ARG A 90 0.12 -6.00 13.54
N VAL A 91 -1.10 -5.83 13.02
CA VAL A 91 -1.93 -4.65 13.22
C VAL A 91 -3.38 -5.06 13.32
N ARG A 92 -4.14 -4.39 14.19
CA ARG A 92 -5.61 -4.45 14.19
C ARG A 92 -6.22 -3.09 13.93
N GLY A 93 -7.33 -3.03 13.20
CA GLY A 93 -8.03 -1.76 12.95
C GLY A 93 -8.86 -1.75 11.67
N LEU A 94 -8.96 -0.57 11.06
CA LEU A 94 -9.72 -0.32 9.84
C LEU A 94 -8.87 0.50 8.86
N ILE A 95 -8.97 0.21 7.57
CA ILE A 95 -8.60 1.15 6.51
C ILE A 95 -9.85 1.57 5.74
N MET A 96 -10.04 2.88 5.61
CA MET A 96 -11.11 3.49 4.86
C MET A 96 -10.52 4.15 3.60
N LYS A 97 -10.98 3.71 2.43
CA LYS A 97 -10.56 4.24 1.12
C LYS A 97 -11.73 4.99 0.50
N LEU A 98 -11.55 6.25 0.12
CA LEU A 98 -12.57 7.09 -0.49
C LEU A 98 -12.00 8.04 -1.55
N ASP A 99 -12.86 8.52 -2.44
CA ASP A 99 -12.52 9.67 -3.28
C ASP A 99 -12.70 10.94 -2.42
N PRO A 100 -11.67 11.79 -2.26
CA PRO A 100 -11.80 13.04 -1.48
C PRO A 100 -12.89 13.98 -2.01
N ASN A 101 -13.24 13.90 -3.30
CA ASN A 101 -14.30 14.65 -3.95
C ASN A 101 -15.67 13.95 -3.90
N ASN A 102 -15.71 12.65 -3.59
CA ASN A 102 -16.94 11.88 -3.42
C ASN A 102 -16.90 11.04 -2.14
N ARG A 103 -17.26 11.69 -1.04
CA ARG A 103 -17.20 11.14 0.32
C ARG A 103 -18.35 10.18 0.67
N ASN A 104 -19.29 9.98 -0.25
CA ASN A 104 -20.47 9.14 -0.03
C ASN A 104 -20.22 7.66 -0.37
N LYS A 105 -19.08 7.35 -0.99
CA LYS A 105 -18.66 5.99 -1.34
C LYS A 105 -17.34 5.68 -0.67
N VAL A 106 -17.39 4.84 0.36
CA VAL A 106 -16.23 4.48 1.17
C VAL A 106 -16.08 2.97 1.18
N VAL A 107 -14.87 2.49 0.89
CA VAL A 107 -14.51 1.09 1.06
C VAL A 107 -13.82 0.96 2.41
N VAL A 108 -14.39 0.14 3.29
CA VAL A 108 -13.85 -0.15 4.62
C VAL A 108 -13.31 -1.56 4.60
N THR A 109 -12.01 -1.72 4.80
CA THR A 109 -11.38 -3.03 4.97
C THR A 109 -10.99 -3.22 6.42
N LEU A 110 -11.41 -4.36 6.98
CA LEU A 110 -11.06 -4.77 8.33
C LEU A 110 -9.62 -5.26 8.34
N LEU A 111 -8.77 -4.58 9.12
CA LEU A 111 -7.39 -4.97 9.32
C LEU A 111 -7.35 -5.92 10.51
N THR A 112 -7.75 -7.18 10.33
CA THR A 112 -7.56 -8.23 11.34
C THR A 112 -7.05 -9.50 10.70
N GLN A 113 -6.34 -10.32 11.47
CA GLN A 113 -5.85 -11.59 10.97
C GLN A 113 -7.03 -12.49 10.61
N PRO A 114 -7.11 -13.01 9.37
CA PRO A 114 -8.13 -13.98 9.01
C PRO A 114 -7.99 -15.26 9.84
N SER A 115 -9.12 -15.91 10.16
CA SER A 115 -9.15 -17.14 10.96
C SER A 115 -8.43 -18.33 10.30
N LYS A 116 -8.25 -18.29 8.97
CA LYS A 116 -7.54 -19.31 8.21
C LYS A 116 -6.49 -18.66 7.30
N PRO A 117 -5.28 -19.24 7.18
CA PRO A 117 -4.28 -18.79 6.22
C PRO A 117 -4.82 -18.81 4.78
N GLY A 118 -4.47 -17.79 4.00
CA GLY A 118 -4.88 -17.66 2.59
C GLY A 118 -6.22 -16.98 2.36
N LEU A 119 -7.00 -16.69 3.41
CA LEU A 119 -8.21 -15.89 3.26
C LEU A 119 -7.90 -14.40 3.06
N SER A 120 -8.73 -13.74 2.26
CA SER A 120 -8.71 -12.29 2.08
C SER A 120 -9.18 -11.57 3.36
N LEU A 121 -8.72 -10.33 3.52
CA LEU A 121 -9.28 -9.45 4.55
C LEU A 121 -10.74 -9.12 4.20
N MET A 122 -11.59 -9.05 5.23
CA MET A 122 -12.98 -8.66 5.07
C MET A 122 -13.07 -7.21 4.58
N THR A 123 -13.84 -6.98 3.52
CA THR A 123 -14.06 -5.65 2.95
C THR A 123 -15.55 -5.38 2.85
N LEU A 124 -15.96 -4.19 3.29
CA LEU A 124 -17.32 -3.67 3.23
C LEU A 124 -17.32 -2.42 2.36
N THR A 125 -18.15 -2.41 1.31
CA THR A 125 -18.39 -1.21 0.52
C THR A 125 -19.60 -0.49 1.09
N LEU A 126 -19.37 0.66 1.72
CA LEU A 126 -20.43 1.52 2.26
C LEU A 126 -20.76 2.59 1.22
N SER A 127 -21.98 2.56 0.71
CA SER A 127 -22.57 3.65 -0.06
C SER A 127 -23.63 4.30 0.80
N VAL A 128 -23.37 5.52 1.26
CA VAL A 128 -24.31 6.24 2.12
C VAL A 128 -25.14 7.22 1.29
N THR A 129 -26.47 7.08 1.38
CA THR A 129 -27.43 8.06 0.86
C THR A 129 -28.08 8.76 2.05
N GLY A 130 -27.97 10.09 2.13
CA GLY A 130 -28.63 10.91 3.15
C GLY A 130 -27.85 11.18 4.45
N GLN A 131 -27.09 10.22 4.99
CA GLN A 131 -26.24 10.47 6.18
C GLN A 131 -24.75 10.26 5.87
N PRO A 132 -23.87 11.25 6.08
CA PRO A 132 -22.45 11.09 5.79
C PRO A 132 -21.80 10.10 6.76
N LEU A 133 -20.97 9.19 6.25
CA LEU A 133 -20.20 8.24 7.06
C LEU A 133 -19.27 8.98 8.05
N PHE A 134 -18.68 10.08 7.60
CA PHE A 134 -17.83 10.93 8.42
C PHE A 134 -18.59 12.15 8.93
N LYS A 135 -18.61 12.33 10.26
CA LYS A 135 -19.02 13.58 10.90
C LYS A 135 -17.80 14.49 11.00
N LYS A 136 -17.97 15.78 10.68
CA LYS A 136 -16.91 16.82 10.80
C LYS A 136 -15.59 16.48 10.10
N LEU A 137 -15.65 15.88 8.90
CA LEU A 137 -14.43 15.56 8.15
C LEU A 137 -13.73 16.85 7.66
N LEU A 138 -12.57 17.13 8.23
CA LEU A 138 -11.66 18.19 7.84
C LEU A 138 -10.50 17.59 7.05
N LEU A 139 -10.25 18.13 5.86
CA LEU A 139 -9.13 17.75 4.99
C LEU A 139 -8.31 19.01 4.71
N SER A 140 -7.04 18.99 5.10
CA SER A 140 -6.04 20.02 4.81
C SER A 140 -4.85 19.38 4.09
N ASN A 141 -3.86 20.19 3.69
CA ASN A 141 -2.66 19.69 3.02
C ASN A 141 -1.73 18.86 3.92
N VAL A 142 -1.93 18.92 5.24
CA VAL A 142 -1.04 18.28 6.23
C VAL A 142 -1.78 17.34 7.18
N ARG A 143 -3.11 17.39 7.23
CA ARG A 143 -3.90 16.63 8.21
C ARG A 143 -5.30 16.30 7.71
N VAL A 144 -5.80 15.17 8.17
CA VAL A 144 -7.18 14.73 8.03
C VAL A 144 -7.75 14.45 9.41
N ALA A 145 -8.86 15.08 9.78
CA ALA A 145 -9.51 14.86 11.05
C ALA A 145 -11.00 14.62 10.85
N GLY A 146 -11.63 13.87 11.74
CA GLY A 146 -13.06 13.61 11.67
C GLY A 146 -13.54 12.66 12.74
N GLU A 147 -14.83 12.37 12.69
CA GLU A 147 -15.47 11.37 13.53
C GLU A 147 -16.17 10.37 12.60
N VAL A 148 -16.10 9.08 12.91
CA VAL A 148 -16.72 8.02 12.13
C VAL A 148 -17.51 7.11 13.07
N GLU A 149 -18.68 6.68 12.65
CA GLU A 149 -19.54 5.79 13.42
C GLU A 149 -20.29 4.85 12.48
N HIS A 150 -20.31 3.57 12.84
CA HIS A 150 -21.05 2.54 12.13
C HIS A 150 -21.45 1.47 13.13
N ALA A 151 -22.69 1.02 13.07
CA ALA A 151 -23.16 -0.15 13.79
C ALA A 151 -23.89 -1.04 12.79
N ASP A 152 -23.47 -2.29 12.68
CA ASP A 152 -24.17 -3.29 11.90
C ASP A 152 -25.51 -3.62 12.56
N THR A 153 -26.61 -3.23 11.91
CA THR A 153 -27.98 -3.44 12.42
C THR A 153 -28.59 -4.75 11.93
N ARG A 154 -27.82 -5.63 11.28
CA ARG A 154 -28.31 -6.92 10.79
C ARG A 154 -28.63 -7.85 11.96
N ASP A 155 -29.91 -8.13 12.17
CA ASP A 155 -30.39 -9.21 13.02
C ASP A 155 -30.09 -10.55 12.33
N GLY A 156 -29.01 -11.22 12.73
CA GLY A 156 -28.65 -12.54 12.20
C GLY A 156 -28.08 -12.50 10.78
N GLY A 157 -26.86 -11.95 10.63
CA GLY A 157 -26.09 -12.13 9.39
C GLY A 157 -25.90 -13.62 9.10
N GLY A 158 -25.99 -14.01 7.82
CA GLY A 158 -25.64 -15.36 7.38
C GLY A 158 -24.35 -15.83 8.06
N GLN A 159 -24.30 -17.09 8.48
CA GLN A 159 -23.43 -17.66 9.53
C GLN A 159 -21.93 -17.31 9.48
N ASP A 160 -21.44 -16.70 8.41
CA ASP A 160 -20.02 -16.54 8.10
C ASP A 160 -19.47 -15.11 8.19
N LEU A 161 -20.29 -14.06 8.38
CA LEU A 161 -19.79 -12.68 8.49
C LEU A 161 -19.83 -12.15 9.93
N PRO A 162 -18.71 -11.63 10.47
CA PRO A 162 -18.71 -11.07 11.81
C PRO A 162 -19.56 -9.79 11.89
N LYS A 163 -20.22 -9.59 13.02
CA LYS A 163 -20.88 -8.31 13.33
C LYS A 163 -19.80 -7.25 13.51
N LEU A 164 -19.98 -6.11 12.87
CA LEU A 164 -19.03 -5.01 12.91
C LEU A 164 -19.67 -3.74 13.48
N ALA A 165 -19.06 -3.16 14.49
CA ALA A 165 -19.39 -1.80 14.92
C ALA A 165 -18.11 -1.03 15.19
N TYR A 166 -18.11 0.27 14.91
CA TYR A 166 -17.00 1.15 15.25
C TYR A 166 -17.49 2.56 15.49
N ALA A 167 -16.82 3.24 16.43
CA ALA A 167 -17.03 4.66 16.68
C ALA A 167 -15.68 5.27 17.09
N ALA A 168 -15.21 6.28 16.36
CA ALA A 168 -13.91 6.90 16.63
C ALA A 168 -13.86 8.36 16.19
N LYS A 169 -13.13 9.17 16.97
CA LYS A 169 -12.63 10.49 16.57
C LYS A 169 -11.15 10.35 16.23
N PHE A 170 -10.70 11.03 15.18
CA PHE A 170 -9.32 10.91 14.73
C PHE A 170 -8.76 12.22 14.20
N SER A 171 -7.43 12.30 14.22
CA SER A 171 -6.66 13.41 13.66
C SER A 171 -5.33 12.90 13.12
N ALA A 172 -5.32 12.54 11.84
CA ALA A 172 -4.25 11.84 11.16
C ALA A 172 -3.37 12.79 10.33
N PRO A 173 -2.03 12.69 10.41
CA PRO A 173 -1.15 13.36 9.47
C PRO A 173 -1.40 12.87 8.04
N LEU A 174 -1.40 13.79 7.08
CA LEU A 174 -1.61 13.49 5.67
C LEU A 174 -0.27 13.33 4.95
N PHE A 175 0.03 12.09 4.56
CA PHE A 175 1.13 11.78 3.67
C PHE A 175 0.66 11.77 2.22
N ASN A 176 1.56 12.10 1.30
CA ASN A 176 1.29 12.05 -0.13
C ASN A 176 2.07 10.89 -0.76
N GLU A 177 1.53 10.37 -1.86
CA GLU A 177 2.30 9.52 -2.75
C GLU A 177 3.58 10.24 -3.20
N LEU A 178 4.67 9.48 -3.35
CA LEU A 178 5.91 10.05 -3.88
C LEU A 178 5.65 10.60 -5.28
N PRO A 179 6.25 11.73 -5.67
CA PRO A 179 6.06 12.27 -7.01
C PRO A 179 6.54 11.28 -8.07
N VAL A 180 5.85 11.25 -9.21
CA VAL A 180 6.31 10.50 -10.38
C VAL A 180 7.62 11.11 -10.87
N THR A 181 8.71 10.35 -10.77
CA THR A 181 10.04 10.74 -11.23
C THR A 181 10.30 10.32 -12.67
N SER A 182 9.56 9.33 -13.17
CA SER A 182 9.61 8.93 -14.58
C SER A 182 8.31 8.27 -15.05
N ASN A 183 7.96 8.50 -16.31
CA ASN A 183 6.77 7.95 -16.96
C ASN A 183 7.14 7.44 -18.36
N LEU A 184 7.66 6.23 -18.43
CA LEU A 184 8.26 5.66 -19.64
C LEU A 184 7.21 4.97 -20.51
N LYS A 185 7.30 5.11 -21.83
CA LYS A 185 6.42 4.47 -22.83
C LYS A 185 7.24 3.86 -23.97
N GLY A 186 6.62 2.98 -24.76
CA GLY A 186 7.24 2.40 -25.97
C GLY A 186 8.61 1.75 -25.69
N LYS A 187 9.61 2.07 -26.52
CA LYS A 187 10.97 1.53 -26.37
C LYS A 187 11.62 1.89 -25.03
N ALA A 188 11.35 3.08 -24.49
CA ALA A 188 11.90 3.50 -23.20
C ALA A 188 11.36 2.64 -22.05
N ALA A 189 10.07 2.29 -22.08
CA ALA A 189 9.47 1.35 -21.13
C ALA A 189 10.10 -0.05 -21.26
N GLN A 190 10.18 -0.55 -22.49
CA GLN A 190 10.73 -1.88 -22.80
C GLN A 190 12.20 -2.05 -22.40
N ASN A 191 12.97 -0.97 -22.45
CA ASN A 191 14.40 -0.96 -22.10
C ASN A 191 14.66 -0.47 -20.66
N SER A 192 13.60 -0.26 -19.87
CA SER A 192 13.75 0.23 -18.50
C SER A 192 14.47 -0.78 -17.59
N PRO A 193 15.18 -0.33 -16.54
CA PRO A 193 15.82 -1.21 -15.56
C PRO A 193 14.86 -2.21 -14.90
N GLN A 194 13.61 -1.79 -14.65
CA GLN A 194 12.56 -2.63 -14.06
C GLN A 194 12.19 -3.79 -14.98
N VAL A 195 11.99 -3.51 -16.27
CA VAL A 195 11.67 -4.53 -17.26
C VAL A 195 12.86 -5.46 -17.50
N LYS A 196 14.09 -4.97 -17.40
CA LYS A 196 15.29 -5.83 -17.40
C LYS A 196 15.29 -6.79 -16.21
N ALA A 197 15.06 -6.31 -14.99
CA ALA A 197 14.95 -7.17 -13.81
C ALA A 197 13.83 -8.22 -13.95
N TYR A 198 12.69 -7.84 -14.56
CA TYR A 198 11.59 -8.77 -14.84
C TYR A 198 12.01 -9.88 -15.80
N ARG A 199 12.73 -9.56 -16.89
CA ARG A 199 13.29 -10.56 -17.83
C ARG A 199 14.27 -11.50 -17.14
N GLU A 200 15.12 -10.97 -16.25
CA GLU A 200 16.05 -11.78 -15.46
C GLU A 200 15.29 -12.77 -14.56
N LYS A 201 14.20 -12.34 -13.91
CA LYS A 201 13.35 -13.22 -13.09
C LYS A 201 12.68 -14.31 -13.94
N ILE A 202 12.15 -13.95 -15.11
CA ILE A 202 11.58 -14.93 -16.05
C ILE A 202 12.61 -15.99 -16.43
N ASN A 203 13.84 -15.58 -16.75
CA ASN A 203 14.91 -16.50 -17.11
C ASN A 203 15.31 -17.42 -15.95
N ALA A 204 15.28 -16.92 -14.71
CA ALA A 204 15.51 -17.73 -13.51
C ALA A 204 14.38 -18.76 -13.31
N LEU A 205 13.12 -18.34 -13.46
CA LEU A 205 11.95 -19.23 -13.38
C LEU A 205 11.99 -20.34 -14.44
N LYS A 206 12.32 -20.02 -15.70
CA LYS A 206 12.48 -21.02 -16.78
C LYS A 206 13.54 -22.09 -16.45
N LYS A 207 14.55 -21.73 -15.66
CA LYS A 207 15.62 -22.63 -15.24
C LYS A 207 15.32 -23.37 -13.93
N GLY A 208 14.23 -23.03 -13.24
CA GLY A 208 13.96 -23.50 -11.88
C GLY A 208 14.99 -22.99 -10.85
N ASP A 209 15.65 -21.86 -11.11
CA ASP A 209 16.65 -21.26 -10.22
C ASP A 209 15.95 -20.41 -9.14
N PHE A 210 15.41 -21.09 -8.12
CA PHE A 210 14.62 -20.45 -7.07
C PHE A 210 15.44 -19.50 -6.19
N GLU A 211 16.75 -19.71 -6.06
CA GLU A 211 17.62 -18.76 -5.34
C GLU A 211 17.80 -17.46 -6.13
N ALA A 212 17.96 -17.53 -7.46
CA ALA A 212 17.95 -16.33 -8.29
C ALA A 212 16.58 -15.65 -8.29
N VAL A 213 15.47 -16.40 -8.35
CA VAL A 213 14.11 -15.84 -8.22
C VAL A 213 13.98 -15.10 -6.90
N LYS A 214 14.37 -15.70 -5.79
CA LYS A 214 14.34 -15.09 -4.46
C LYS A 214 15.15 -13.80 -4.40
N ARG A 215 16.35 -13.78 -5.00
CA ARG A 215 17.19 -12.57 -5.06
C ARG A 215 16.57 -11.44 -5.90
N LEU A 216 15.83 -11.78 -6.95
CA LEU A 216 15.17 -10.85 -7.88
C LEU A 216 13.78 -10.41 -7.42
N SER A 217 13.21 -11.09 -6.43
CA SER A 217 11.97 -10.73 -5.75
C SER A 217 12.24 -9.84 -4.53
N SER A 218 11.34 -8.89 -4.27
CA SER A 218 11.38 -8.06 -3.05
C SER A 218 11.29 -8.92 -1.80
N GLU A 219 11.75 -8.40 -0.67
CA GLU A 219 11.63 -9.11 0.61
C GLU A 219 10.16 -9.46 0.92
N SER A 220 9.24 -8.53 0.60
CA SER A 220 7.81 -8.74 0.81
C SER A 220 7.22 -9.85 -0.07
N ALA A 221 7.62 -9.93 -1.35
CA ALA A 221 7.19 -10.98 -2.27
C ALA A 221 7.70 -12.35 -1.81
N ASN A 222 8.98 -12.42 -1.44
CA ASN A 222 9.60 -13.63 -0.90
C ASN A 222 8.86 -14.17 0.33
N ARG A 223 8.45 -13.31 1.27
CA ARG A 223 7.67 -13.75 2.44
C ARG A 223 6.32 -14.35 2.06
N ARG A 224 5.63 -13.77 1.06
CA ARG A 224 4.34 -14.29 0.58
C ARG A 224 4.51 -15.64 -0.13
N ASP A 225 5.50 -15.74 -1.00
CA ASP A 225 5.72 -16.92 -1.82
C ASP A 225 6.30 -18.09 -1.02
N ALA A 226 7.07 -17.82 0.03
CA ALA A 226 7.71 -18.84 0.86
C ALA A 226 6.70 -19.86 1.42
N ALA A 227 5.55 -19.40 1.92
CA ALA A 227 4.53 -20.28 2.48
C ALA A 227 3.88 -21.18 1.43
N MET A 228 3.69 -20.66 0.20
CA MET A 228 3.17 -21.44 -0.92
C MET A 228 4.21 -22.47 -1.38
N LEU A 229 5.44 -22.02 -1.66
CA LEU A 229 6.51 -22.87 -2.18
C LEU A 229 6.93 -23.95 -1.19
N ALA A 230 6.82 -23.73 0.12
CA ALA A 230 7.12 -24.75 1.13
C ALA A 230 6.17 -25.96 1.09
N ARG A 231 4.98 -25.83 0.49
CA ARG A 231 3.95 -26.89 0.43
C ARG A 231 4.00 -27.73 -0.84
N LEU A 232 4.79 -27.31 -1.82
CA LEU A 232 4.91 -27.98 -3.11
C LEU A 232 6.11 -28.93 -3.09
N ASP A 233 6.01 -30.08 -3.74
CA ASP A 233 7.16 -30.89 -4.11
C ASP A 233 7.96 -30.23 -5.25
N ASP A 234 9.19 -30.70 -5.49
CA ASP A 234 10.10 -30.07 -6.46
C ASP A 234 9.60 -30.14 -7.90
N GLN A 235 8.87 -31.21 -8.27
CA GLN A 235 8.29 -31.32 -9.62
C GLN A 235 7.17 -30.29 -9.79
N THR A 236 6.28 -30.17 -8.80
CA THR A 236 5.21 -29.17 -8.81
C THR A 236 5.75 -27.75 -8.79
N LYS A 237 6.82 -27.45 -8.02
CA LYS A 237 7.46 -26.13 -8.06
C LYS A 237 7.99 -25.79 -9.45
N LYS A 238 8.66 -26.73 -10.12
CA LYS A 238 9.21 -26.52 -11.47
C LYS A 238 8.11 -26.28 -12.50
N ALA A 239 7.02 -27.05 -12.44
CA ALA A 239 5.86 -26.85 -13.31
C ALA A 239 5.25 -25.46 -13.10
N PHE A 240 5.00 -25.08 -11.84
CA PHE A 240 4.51 -23.75 -11.48
C PHE A 240 5.44 -22.63 -11.98
N ALA A 241 6.76 -22.78 -11.80
CA ALA A 241 7.74 -21.79 -12.28
C ALA A 241 7.75 -21.65 -13.80
N ALA A 242 7.61 -22.75 -14.54
CA ALA A 242 7.55 -22.73 -16.00
C ALA A 242 6.28 -22.02 -16.51
N GLU A 243 5.12 -22.30 -15.91
CA GLU A 243 3.86 -21.63 -16.21
C GLU A 243 3.94 -20.13 -15.91
N ALA A 244 4.37 -19.76 -14.70
CA ALA A 244 4.58 -18.37 -14.31
C ALA A 244 5.52 -17.64 -15.29
N ALA A 245 6.63 -18.27 -15.69
CA ALA A 245 7.56 -17.69 -16.66
C ALA A 245 6.91 -17.43 -18.03
N ALA A 246 6.07 -18.35 -18.51
CA ALA A 246 5.37 -18.21 -19.78
C ALA A 246 4.36 -17.04 -19.75
N ASP A 247 3.59 -16.92 -18.67
CA ASP A 247 2.62 -15.85 -18.46
C ASP A 247 3.29 -14.47 -18.34
N MET A 248 4.40 -14.40 -17.59
CA MET A 248 5.19 -13.19 -17.46
C MET A 248 5.81 -12.77 -18.81
N GLU A 249 6.29 -13.72 -19.62
CA GLU A 249 6.84 -13.46 -20.96
C GLU A 249 5.77 -12.95 -21.93
N GLN A 250 4.55 -13.47 -21.86
CA GLN A 250 3.42 -12.92 -22.61
C GLN A 250 3.10 -11.48 -22.18
N SER A 251 3.13 -11.21 -20.88
CA SER A 251 2.85 -9.87 -20.33
C SER A 251 3.87 -8.84 -20.80
N LEU A 252 5.16 -9.20 -20.90
CA LEU A 252 6.22 -8.33 -21.44
C LEU A 252 5.94 -7.81 -22.85
N LYS A 253 5.26 -8.60 -23.69
CA LYS A 253 4.89 -8.20 -25.06
C LYS A 253 3.82 -7.10 -25.06
N LYS A 254 3.13 -6.91 -23.94
CA LYS A 254 2.00 -5.99 -23.77
C LYS A 254 2.32 -4.74 -22.94
N ILE A 255 3.59 -4.53 -22.54
CA ILE A 255 3.96 -3.34 -21.74
C ILE A 255 3.46 -2.06 -22.42
N LYS A 256 2.59 -1.34 -21.72
CA LYS A 256 2.09 -0.03 -22.13
C LYS A 256 2.98 1.08 -21.58
N ARG A 257 3.38 0.96 -20.31
CA ARG A 257 3.99 2.05 -19.57
C ARG A 257 4.75 1.55 -18.34
N VAL A 258 5.76 2.30 -17.92
CA VAL A 258 6.41 2.14 -16.61
C VAL A 258 6.33 3.47 -15.87
N VAL A 259 5.77 3.46 -14.66
CA VAL A 259 5.70 4.62 -13.77
C VAL A 259 6.70 4.42 -12.65
N VAL A 260 7.57 5.40 -12.43
CA VAL A 260 8.62 5.36 -11.40
C VAL A 260 8.38 6.48 -10.39
N ARG A 261 8.51 6.16 -9.11
CA ARG A 261 8.38 7.08 -7.98
C ARG A 261 9.53 6.85 -7.01
N GLY A 262 10.65 7.55 -7.23
CA GLY A 262 11.87 7.34 -6.46
C GLY A 262 12.33 5.88 -6.55
N GLU A 263 12.23 5.15 -5.43
CA GLU A 263 12.68 3.76 -5.28
C GLU A 263 11.57 2.72 -5.54
N SER A 264 10.39 3.11 -6.00
CA SER A 264 9.33 2.19 -6.43
C SER A 264 8.94 2.41 -7.88
N ALA A 265 8.36 1.39 -8.50
CA ALA A 265 7.83 1.49 -9.85
C ALA A 265 6.70 0.50 -10.11
N VAL A 266 5.89 0.79 -11.12
CA VAL A 266 4.83 -0.08 -11.63
C VAL A 266 5.01 -0.24 -13.14
N VAL A 267 5.13 -1.49 -13.58
CA VAL A 267 5.10 -1.86 -15.00
C VAL A 267 3.67 -2.25 -15.36
N ILE A 268 3.06 -1.52 -16.29
CA ILE A 268 1.65 -1.66 -16.65
C ILE A 268 1.55 -2.41 -17.98
N PHE A 269 0.85 -3.55 -17.98
CA PHE A 269 0.58 -4.35 -19.18
C PHE A 269 -0.85 -4.13 -19.70
N SER A 270 -1.81 -3.95 -18.78
CA SER A 270 -3.20 -3.53 -19.02
C SER A 270 -3.78 -2.85 -17.78
N GLU A 271 -5.05 -2.42 -17.84
CA GLU A 271 -5.77 -1.83 -16.70
C GLU A 271 -5.92 -2.83 -15.52
N SER A 272 -5.97 -4.13 -15.82
CA SER A 272 -6.14 -5.20 -14.84
C SER A 272 -4.88 -6.03 -14.59
N HIS A 273 -3.77 -5.70 -15.26
CA HIS A 273 -2.52 -6.47 -15.15
C HIS A 273 -1.32 -5.54 -15.12
N TRP A 274 -0.61 -5.57 -13.99
CA TRP A 274 0.62 -4.83 -13.76
C TRP A 274 1.59 -5.69 -12.93
N ALA A 275 2.84 -5.27 -12.86
CA ALA A 275 3.83 -5.79 -11.93
C ALA A 275 4.40 -4.63 -11.11
N THR A 276 4.56 -4.85 -9.80
CA THR A 276 5.16 -3.86 -8.89
C THR A 276 6.66 -4.09 -8.76
N PHE A 277 7.42 -3.01 -8.51
CA PHE A 277 8.86 -3.06 -8.30
C PHE A 277 9.28 -2.12 -7.18
N VAL A 278 10.34 -2.54 -6.47
CA VAL A 278 11.01 -1.74 -5.44
C VAL A 278 12.52 -1.87 -5.62
N ARG A 279 13.27 -0.82 -5.31
CA ARG A 279 14.72 -0.87 -5.28
C ARG A 279 15.19 -1.22 -3.87
N GLU A 280 15.81 -2.38 -3.73
CA GLU A 280 16.37 -2.87 -2.48
C GLU A 280 17.87 -3.16 -2.68
N GLY A 281 18.73 -2.61 -1.82
CA GLY A 281 20.19 -2.77 -1.98
C GLY A 281 20.72 -2.24 -3.32
N GLY A 282 20.08 -1.19 -3.86
CA GLY A 282 20.45 -0.60 -5.14
C GLY A 282 19.97 -1.37 -6.39
N GLN A 283 19.32 -2.52 -6.22
CA GLN A 283 18.81 -3.36 -7.33
C GLN A 283 17.28 -3.29 -7.41
N TRP A 284 16.74 -3.24 -8.63
CA TRP A 284 15.31 -3.38 -8.84
C TRP A 284 14.88 -4.82 -8.63
N LYS A 285 13.86 -5.01 -7.80
CA LYS A 285 13.27 -6.31 -7.51
C LYS A 285 11.76 -6.27 -7.74
N SER A 286 11.20 -7.38 -8.20
CA SER A 286 9.76 -7.47 -8.38
C SER A 286 9.06 -7.59 -7.03
N GLY A 287 8.09 -6.72 -6.80
CA GLY A 287 7.13 -6.83 -5.71
C GLY A 287 6.01 -7.82 -6.03
N ASP A 288 5.91 -8.22 -7.30
CA ASP A 288 4.86 -9.03 -7.93
C ASP A 288 3.52 -8.29 -7.85
#